data_AF-A0A075I1Y8-F1
#
_entry.id   AF-A0A075I1Y8-F1
#
_cell.length_a   1.000
_cell.length_b   1.000
_cell.length_c   1.000
_cell.angle_alpha   90.00
_cell.angle_beta   90.00
_cell.angle_gamma   90.00
#
_symmetry.space_group_name_H-M   'P 1'
#
loop_
_entity.id
_entity.type
_entity.pdbx_description
1 polymer ?
#
loop_
_entity_poly.entity_id
_entity_poly.type
_entity_poly.pdbx_seq_one_letter_code
_entity_poly.pdbx_strand_id
1 'polypeptide(L)'
;MPWEIVAASEEAILDGKVSFSRSGGVSKGVNWLSLIVQNDAKMIREHLAEFKESRYIPPSLQNSQHEWKYFEERYNAAIKWIDQNEHAVISNGPFYLDNYSPESRTITIKSFDSIGYPFEAGKWKKFEQIKFPKITNVEISDVVDLKKPLSISVQTTDSAAVHYFISNPKGETSASGIIPADNNLSEIVLTEAETSQLDVGANTLKVFASSDEVLRPDVYETSFLVVEGQTELPTVPISEIEASSEGTSHTGVVLAIIGAIIVGIIVYIRRKEKEKPRFFSGNK
;
A
#
# COMPACT_ATOMS: atom_id res chain seq x y z
N MET A 1 -29.78 3.49 -1.77
CA MET A 1 -31.10 3.80 -2.35
C MET A 1 -32.19 3.37 -1.38
N PRO A 2 -33.17 4.23 -1.07
CA PRO A 2 -34.32 3.89 -0.22
C PRO A 2 -35.18 2.78 -0.83
N TRP A 3 -35.84 1.97 0.01
CA TRP A 3 -36.61 0.80 -0.44
C TRP A 3 -37.82 1.19 -1.29
N GLU A 4 -38.42 2.35 -1.03
CA GLU A 4 -39.60 2.86 -1.72
C GLU A 4 -39.31 3.17 -3.19
N ILE A 5 -38.11 3.69 -3.48
CA ILE A 5 -37.65 3.90 -4.86
C ILE A 5 -37.41 2.56 -5.56
N VAL A 6 -36.86 1.58 -4.84
CA VAL A 6 -36.64 0.23 -5.39
C VAL A 6 -37.96 -0.44 -5.71
N ALA A 7 -38.93 -0.42 -4.79
CA ALA A 7 -40.26 -1.01 -4.99
C ALA A 7 -41.00 -0.37 -6.17
N ALA A 8 -40.94 0.97 -6.30
CA ALA A 8 -41.57 1.66 -7.43
C ALA A 8 -40.85 1.37 -8.77
N SER A 9 -39.53 1.15 -8.73
CA SER A 9 -38.76 0.72 -9.90
C SER A 9 -39.12 -0.70 -10.33
N GLU A 10 -39.31 -1.61 -9.37
CA GLU A 10 -39.76 -2.98 -9.62
C GLU A 10 -41.15 -2.97 -10.27
N GLU A 11 -42.09 -2.20 -9.73
CA GLU A 11 -43.45 -2.09 -10.27
C GLU A 11 -43.45 -1.54 -11.70
N ALA A 12 -42.69 -0.47 -11.97
CA ALA A 12 -42.56 0.09 -13.32
C ALA A 12 -42.05 -0.93 -14.36
N ILE A 13 -41.28 -1.92 -13.92
CA ILE A 13 -40.70 -2.98 -14.75
C ILE A 13 -41.68 -4.14 -14.91
N LEU A 14 -42.44 -4.47 -13.87
CA LEU A 14 -43.53 -5.45 -13.93
C LEU A 14 -44.65 -4.97 -14.84
N ASP A 15 -44.96 -3.67 -14.82
CA ASP A 15 -45.85 -2.97 -15.76
C ASP A 15 -45.34 -2.96 -17.21
N GLY A 16 -44.08 -3.34 -17.43
CA GLY A 16 -43.45 -3.35 -18.75
C GLY A 16 -43.22 -1.95 -19.32
N LYS A 17 -43.17 -0.90 -18.51
CA LYS A 17 -42.87 0.47 -18.96
C LYS A 17 -41.38 0.70 -19.20
N VAL A 18 -40.54 0.05 -18.40
CA VAL A 18 -39.07 0.19 -18.42
C VAL A 18 -38.37 -1.15 -18.13
N SER A 19 -37.04 -1.15 -18.19
CA SER A 19 -36.19 -2.30 -17.85
C SER A 19 -35.09 -1.92 -16.86
N PHE A 20 -34.63 -2.87 -16.04
CA PHE A 20 -33.47 -2.68 -15.15
C PHE A 20 -32.14 -2.56 -15.88
N SER A 21 -32.06 -3.03 -17.12
CA SER A 21 -30.82 -3.05 -17.88
C SER A 21 -31.02 -2.60 -19.31
N ARG A 22 -29.94 -2.10 -19.92
CA ARG A 22 -29.92 -1.72 -21.33
C ARG A 22 -30.28 -2.89 -22.25
N SER A 23 -29.71 -4.07 -22.02
CA SER A 23 -30.00 -5.26 -22.83
C SER A 23 -31.46 -5.73 -22.67
N GLY A 24 -32.00 -5.67 -21.45
CA GLY A 24 -33.40 -5.96 -21.19
C GLY A 24 -34.35 -4.97 -21.86
N GLY A 25 -34.00 -3.68 -21.86
CA GLY A 25 -34.75 -2.65 -22.56
C GLY A 25 -34.81 -2.90 -24.07
N VAL A 26 -33.67 -3.19 -24.69
CA VAL A 26 -33.59 -3.55 -26.12
C VAL A 26 -34.43 -4.79 -26.43
N SER A 27 -34.33 -5.84 -25.62
CA SER A 27 -35.08 -7.10 -25.84
C SER A 27 -36.59 -6.92 -25.70
N LYS A 28 -37.05 -6.00 -24.84
CA LYS A 28 -38.47 -5.77 -24.55
C LYS A 28 -39.07 -4.58 -25.32
N GLY A 29 -38.24 -3.82 -26.05
CA GLY A 29 -38.67 -2.60 -26.76
C GLY A 29 -39.02 -1.43 -25.82
N VAL A 30 -38.42 -1.39 -24.63
CA VAL A 30 -38.68 -0.37 -23.60
C VAL A 30 -37.39 0.33 -23.19
N ASN A 31 -37.51 1.49 -22.54
CA ASN A 31 -36.34 2.23 -22.07
C ASN A 31 -35.65 1.53 -20.89
N TRP A 32 -34.33 1.72 -20.78
CA TRP A 32 -33.59 1.39 -19.56
C TRP A 32 -33.89 2.48 -18.51
N LEU A 33 -34.41 2.06 -17.36
CA LEU A 33 -34.77 2.97 -16.27
C LEU A 33 -33.56 3.78 -15.80
N SER A 34 -33.73 5.10 -15.79
CA SER A 34 -32.74 6.06 -15.30
C SER A 34 -33.36 7.00 -14.28
N LEU A 35 -33.03 6.79 -13.00
CA LEU A 35 -33.58 7.60 -11.90
C LEU A 35 -33.10 9.07 -11.91
N ILE A 36 -32.11 9.42 -12.73
CA ILE A 36 -31.65 10.80 -12.93
C ILE A 36 -32.42 11.54 -14.03
N VAL A 37 -33.14 10.81 -14.89
CA VAL A 37 -33.91 11.41 -16.00
C VAL A 37 -35.29 11.78 -15.48
N GLN A 38 -35.70 13.03 -15.73
CA GLN A 38 -36.94 13.59 -15.20
C GLN A 38 -38.20 12.80 -15.58
N ASN A 39 -38.29 12.34 -16.84
CA ASN A 39 -39.44 11.55 -17.29
C ASN A 39 -39.58 10.22 -16.54
N ASP A 40 -38.45 9.52 -16.35
CA ASP A 40 -38.42 8.27 -15.60
C ASP A 40 -38.69 8.52 -14.10
N ALA A 41 -38.13 9.58 -13.53
CA ALA A 41 -38.40 9.97 -12.16
C ALA A 41 -39.87 10.30 -11.91
N LYS A 42 -40.55 10.94 -12.88
CA LYS A 42 -41.99 11.20 -12.83
C LYS A 42 -42.80 9.90 -12.81
N MET A 43 -42.42 8.90 -13.61
CA MET A 43 -43.05 7.57 -13.57
C MET A 43 -42.90 6.92 -12.19
N ILE A 44 -41.70 6.98 -11.60
CA ILE A 44 -41.47 6.48 -10.23
C ILE A 44 -42.35 7.20 -9.21
N ARG A 45 -42.50 8.52 -9.34
CA ARG A 45 -43.39 9.33 -8.50
C ARG A 45 -44.85 8.90 -8.61
N GLU A 46 -45.32 8.59 -9.81
CA GLU A 46 -46.69 8.10 -10.05
C GLU A 46 -46.93 6.78 -9.32
N HIS A 47 -46.00 5.82 -9.42
CA HIS A 47 -46.07 4.56 -8.67
C HIS A 47 -46.03 4.76 -7.15
N LEU A 48 -45.22 5.69 -6.65
CA LEU A 48 -45.21 6.03 -5.21
C LEU A 48 -46.56 6.59 -4.75
N ALA A 49 -47.26 7.37 -5.60
CA ALA A 49 -48.59 7.87 -5.29
C ALA A 49 -49.62 6.74 -5.27
N GLU A 50 -49.58 5.83 -6.25
CA GLU A 50 -50.43 4.63 -6.31
C GLU A 50 -50.22 3.73 -5.08
N PHE A 51 -48.97 3.52 -4.65
CA PHE A 51 -48.66 2.77 -3.44
C PHE A 51 -49.25 3.40 -2.19
N LYS A 52 -49.21 4.73 -2.09
CA LYS A 52 -49.81 5.46 -0.98
C LYS A 52 -51.33 5.33 -0.97
N GLU A 53 -51.98 5.50 -2.12
CA GLU A 53 -53.44 5.43 -2.27
C GLU A 53 -53.98 4.02 -1.98
N SER A 54 -53.31 3.00 -2.49
CA SER A 54 -53.68 1.58 -2.31
C SER A 54 -53.28 0.99 -0.96
N ARG A 55 -52.57 1.75 -0.13
CA ARG A 55 -51.93 1.28 1.10
C ARG A 55 -50.98 0.09 0.88
N TYR A 56 -50.22 0.13 -0.21
CA TYR A 56 -49.31 -0.94 -0.59
C TYR A 56 -48.13 -1.06 0.39
N ILE A 57 -47.91 -2.28 0.88
CA ILE A 57 -46.74 -2.67 1.67
C ILE A 57 -46.02 -3.79 0.89
N PRO A 58 -44.75 -3.57 0.47
CA PRO A 58 -43.98 -4.59 -0.23
C PRO A 58 -43.93 -5.91 0.56
N PRO A 59 -44.02 -7.09 -0.10
CA PRO A 59 -44.01 -8.38 0.59
C PRO A 59 -42.85 -8.58 1.55
N SER A 60 -41.66 -8.07 1.22
CA SER A 60 -40.46 -8.12 2.05
C SER A 60 -40.56 -7.31 3.36
N LEU A 61 -41.51 -6.39 3.45
CA LEU A 61 -41.71 -5.48 4.59
C LEU A 61 -43.01 -5.74 5.36
N GLN A 62 -43.85 -6.70 4.96
CA GLN A 62 -45.13 -6.97 5.64
C GLN A 62 -44.97 -7.36 7.12
N ASN A 63 -43.84 -7.96 7.49
CA ASN A 63 -43.53 -8.38 8.87
C ASN A 63 -42.65 -7.37 9.64
N SER A 64 -42.47 -6.13 9.16
CA SER A 64 -41.48 -5.20 9.71
C SER A 64 -41.87 -4.52 11.03
N GLN A 65 -42.94 -4.95 11.70
CA GLN A 65 -43.51 -4.33 12.92
C GLN A 65 -43.78 -2.81 12.81
N HIS A 66 -43.81 -2.27 11.59
CA HIS A 66 -44.10 -0.86 11.34
C HIS A 66 -45.59 -0.65 11.07
N GLU A 67 -46.15 0.41 11.62
CA GLU A 67 -47.52 0.83 11.30
C GLU A 67 -47.60 1.48 9.92
N TRP A 68 -48.80 1.54 9.33
CA TRP A 68 -49.04 2.17 8.03
C TRP A 68 -48.45 3.59 7.92
N LYS A 69 -48.52 4.37 9.01
CA LYS A 69 -47.99 5.73 9.07
C LYS A 69 -46.52 5.83 8.67
N TYR A 70 -45.70 4.83 9.02
CA TYR A 70 -44.29 4.77 8.61
C TYR A 70 -44.15 4.72 7.08
N PHE A 71 -44.91 3.85 6.43
CA PHE A 71 -44.88 3.69 4.97
C PHE A 71 -45.39 4.94 4.25
N GLU A 72 -46.47 5.52 4.76
CA GLU A 72 -47.03 6.77 4.25
C GLU A 72 -46.04 7.94 4.34
N GLU A 73 -45.34 8.09 5.46
CA GLU A 73 -44.30 9.12 5.64
C GLU A 73 -43.13 8.93 4.65
N ARG A 74 -42.72 7.68 4.42
CA ARG A 74 -41.66 7.33 3.45
C ARG A 74 -42.07 7.67 2.01
N TYR A 75 -43.27 7.26 1.58
CA TYR A 75 -43.79 7.60 0.25
C TYR A 75 -43.93 9.11 0.07
N ASN A 76 -44.46 9.82 1.06
CA ASN A 76 -44.57 11.28 1.01
C ASN A 76 -43.19 11.96 0.91
N ALA A 77 -42.19 11.48 1.65
CA ALA A 77 -40.84 12.01 1.58
C ALA A 77 -40.20 11.80 0.20
N ALA A 78 -40.34 10.61 -0.39
CA ALA A 78 -39.82 10.30 -1.71
C ALA A 78 -40.52 11.10 -2.83
N ILE A 79 -41.85 11.23 -2.77
CA ILE A 79 -42.61 12.07 -3.70
C ILE A 79 -42.15 13.53 -3.61
N LYS A 80 -42.04 14.07 -2.39
CA LYS A 80 -41.57 15.43 -2.16
C LYS A 80 -40.16 15.64 -2.70
N TRP A 81 -39.28 14.66 -2.52
CA TRP A 81 -37.92 14.71 -3.07
C TRP A 81 -37.94 14.83 -4.60
N ILE A 82 -38.70 13.97 -5.28
CA ILE A 82 -38.80 13.98 -6.75
C ILE A 82 -39.41 15.31 -7.23
N ASP A 83 -40.43 15.81 -6.54
CA ASP A 83 -41.06 17.10 -6.87
C ASP A 83 -40.11 18.30 -6.75
N GLN A 84 -39.14 18.22 -5.83
CA GLN A 84 -38.20 19.31 -5.57
C GLN A 84 -36.93 19.23 -6.42
N ASN A 85 -36.45 18.03 -6.73
CA ASN A 85 -35.15 17.81 -7.38
C ASN A 85 -35.27 17.28 -8.82
N GLU A 86 -36.49 17.00 -9.29
CA GLU A 86 -36.79 16.49 -10.64
C GLU A 86 -36.12 15.14 -10.98
N HIS A 87 -35.63 14.43 -9.96
CA HIS A 87 -35.04 13.09 -10.10
C HIS A 87 -35.36 12.20 -8.89
N ALA A 88 -35.24 10.88 -9.09
CA ALA A 88 -35.54 9.86 -8.07
C ALA A 88 -34.28 9.32 -7.35
N VAL A 89 -33.10 9.87 -7.61
CA VAL A 89 -31.88 9.52 -6.87
C VAL A 89 -31.89 10.14 -5.46
N ILE A 90 -32.05 9.30 -4.45
CA ILE A 90 -31.95 9.68 -3.03
C ILE A 90 -30.68 9.03 -2.46
N SER A 91 -29.66 9.85 -2.20
CA SER A 91 -28.36 9.43 -1.68
C SER A 91 -28.42 9.12 -0.18
N ASN A 92 -27.54 8.24 0.29
CA ASN A 92 -27.31 7.90 1.69
C ASN A 92 -25.94 8.38 2.20
N GLY A 93 -25.26 9.25 1.45
CA GLY A 93 -23.95 9.79 1.80
C GLY A 93 -23.97 11.30 2.11
N PRO A 94 -22.80 11.92 2.36
CA PRO A 94 -22.66 13.36 2.63
C PRO A 94 -23.09 14.27 1.47
N PHE A 95 -23.30 13.72 0.28
CA PHE A 95 -23.62 14.47 -0.93
C PHE A 95 -24.88 13.93 -1.60
N TYR A 96 -25.60 14.82 -2.30
CA TYR A 96 -26.72 14.48 -3.17
C TYR A 96 -26.58 15.09 -4.55
N LEU A 97 -27.22 14.44 -5.52
CA LEU A 97 -27.42 15.00 -6.85
C LEU A 97 -28.38 16.19 -6.70
N ASP A 98 -27.96 17.38 -7.12
CA ASP A 98 -28.77 18.60 -7.07
C ASP A 98 -29.44 18.87 -8.42
N ASN A 99 -28.71 18.64 -9.51
CA ASN A 99 -29.25 18.84 -10.86
C ASN A 99 -28.54 17.94 -11.89
N TYR A 100 -29.30 17.51 -12.90
CA TYR A 100 -28.80 16.77 -14.06
C TYR A 100 -29.29 17.44 -15.34
N SER A 101 -28.37 18.03 -16.11
CA SER A 101 -28.67 18.67 -17.39
C SER A 101 -27.90 17.96 -18.52
N PRO A 102 -28.53 17.00 -19.22
CA PRO A 102 -27.87 16.27 -20.31
C PRO A 102 -27.54 17.18 -21.50
N GLU A 103 -28.38 18.20 -21.76
CA GLU A 103 -28.17 19.16 -22.85
C GLU A 103 -26.88 19.96 -22.69
N SER A 104 -26.59 20.40 -21.46
CA SER A 104 -25.36 21.10 -21.11
C SER A 104 -24.23 20.15 -20.66
N ARG A 105 -24.47 18.84 -20.67
CA ARG A 105 -23.55 17.79 -20.18
C ARG A 105 -23.03 18.07 -18.76
N THR A 106 -23.88 18.62 -17.91
CA THR A 106 -23.51 19.03 -16.55
C THR A 106 -24.26 18.22 -15.50
N ILE A 107 -23.53 17.81 -14.45
CA ILE A 107 -24.08 17.17 -13.25
C ILE A 107 -23.61 18.00 -12.05
N THR A 108 -24.55 18.49 -11.25
CA THR A 108 -24.25 19.25 -10.03
C THR A 108 -24.50 18.38 -8.82
N ILE A 109 -23.51 18.31 -7.93
CA ILE A 109 -23.58 17.59 -6.66
C ILE A 109 -23.36 18.60 -5.53
N LYS A 110 -24.17 18.52 -4.48
CA LYS A 110 -24.05 19.37 -3.28
C LYS A 110 -23.91 18.52 -2.03
N SER A 111 -23.29 19.06 -0.99
CA SER A 111 -23.25 18.43 0.33
C SER A 111 -24.58 18.63 1.06
N PHE A 112 -24.93 17.67 1.91
CA PHE A 112 -26.02 17.83 2.87
C PHE A 112 -25.55 18.73 4.02
N ASP A 113 -25.72 20.04 3.86
CA ASP A 113 -25.36 21.03 4.88
C ASP A 113 -26.50 21.29 5.88
N SER A 114 -27.43 20.33 6.01
CA SER A 114 -28.61 20.47 6.86
C SER A 114 -28.24 20.48 8.34
N ILE A 115 -28.93 21.32 9.12
CA ILE A 115 -28.93 21.30 10.59
C ILE A 115 -29.37 19.89 11.04
N GLY A 116 -28.40 19.05 11.42
CA GLY A 116 -28.63 17.64 11.81
C GLY A 116 -27.74 16.61 11.11
N TYR A 117 -26.99 16.96 10.06
CA TYR A 117 -26.00 16.04 9.51
C TYR A 117 -24.84 15.85 10.52
N PRO A 118 -24.47 14.59 10.86
CA PRO A 118 -23.61 14.34 12.03
C PRO A 118 -22.13 14.70 11.84
N PHE A 119 -21.70 15.01 10.61
CA PHE A 119 -20.28 15.19 10.29
C PHE A 119 -20.05 16.48 9.51
N GLU A 120 -19.30 17.40 10.09
CA GLU A 120 -18.83 18.59 9.36
C GLU A 120 -17.76 18.22 8.32
N ALA A 121 -17.57 19.11 7.35
CA ALA A 121 -16.47 19.02 6.41
C ALA A 121 -15.13 18.91 7.17
N GLY A 122 -14.29 17.94 6.79
CA GLY A 122 -13.01 17.71 7.46
C GLY A 122 -13.09 16.81 8.70
N LYS A 123 -14.25 16.22 9.04
CA LYS A 123 -14.38 15.22 10.13
C LYS A 123 -13.29 14.13 10.10
N TRP A 124 -12.88 13.73 8.90
CA TRP A 124 -11.91 12.65 8.67
C TRP A 124 -10.47 13.13 8.46
N LYS A 125 -10.22 14.44 8.55
CA LYS A 125 -8.90 15.04 8.31
C LYS A 125 -7.79 14.46 9.17
N LYS A 126 -8.12 14.01 10.39
CA LYS A 126 -7.16 13.34 11.29
C LYS A 126 -6.53 12.07 10.69
N PHE A 127 -7.20 11.43 9.74
CA PHE A 127 -6.70 10.23 9.05
C PHE A 127 -5.89 10.56 7.78
N GLU A 128 -5.75 11.83 7.41
CA GLU A 128 -4.89 12.23 6.29
C GLU A 128 -3.41 12.21 6.68
N GLN A 129 -3.11 12.45 7.96
CA GLN A 129 -1.75 12.48 8.51
C GLN A 129 -1.47 11.16 9.24
N ILE A 130 -1.17 10.11 8.47
CA ILE A 130 -0.92 8.77 9.00
C ILE A 130 0.52 8.67 9.47
N LYS A 131 0.71 8.25 10.72
CA LYS A 131 2.02 7.92 11.29
C LYS A 131 2.20 6.41 11.28
N PHE A 132 3.21 5.94 10.56
CA PHE A 132 3.53 4.52 10.52
C PHE A 132 4.55 4.20 11.62
N PRO A 133 4.35 3.11 12.39
CA PRO A 133 5.38 2.66 13.30
C PRO A 133 6.66 2.39 12.49
N LYS A 134 7.82 2.68 13.08
CA LYS A 134 9.12 2.41 12.46
C LYS A 134 10.12 1.92 13.50
N ILE A 135 10.88 0.91 13.13
CA ILE A 135 12.04 0.45 13.89
C ILE A 135 13.26 1.22 13.37
N THR A 136 13.85 2.07 14.20
CA THR A 136 14.99 2.91 13.81
C THR A 136 16.32 2.23 14.08
N ASN A 137 16.40 1.42 15.13
CA ASN A 137 17.61 0.68 15.50
C ASN A 137 17.25 -0.54 16.34
N VAL A 138 18.05 -1.60 16.21
CA VAL A 138 18.01 -2.78 17.08
C VAL A 138 19.44 -3.15 17.43
N GLU A 139 19.77 -3.11 18.71
CA GLU A 139 21.10 -3.46 19.22
C GLU A 139 21.04 -4.81 19.93
N ILE A 140 21.72 -5.79 19.35
CA ILE A 140 21.89 -7.15 19.87
C ILE A 140 23.36 -7.56 19.65
N SER A 141 23.90 -8.37 20.57
CA SER A 141 25.24 -8.94 20.40
C SER A 141 25.24 -10.04 19.34
N ASP A 142 26.25 -10.06 18.47
CA ASP A 142 26.42 -11.10 17.45
C ASP A 142 26.62 -12.49 18.05
N VAL A 143 27.11 -12.57 19.29
CA VAL A 143 27.32 -13.81 20.06
C VAL A 143 26.62 -13.70 21.42
N VAL A 144 25.83 -14.71 21.75
CA VAL A 144 25.06 -14.82 23.00
C VAL A 144 25.42 -16.12 23.72
N ASP A 145 25.68 -16.02 25.02
CA ASP A 145 25.98 -17.17 25.87
C ASP A 145 24.69 -17.74 26.49
N LEU A 146 24.47 -19.05 26.35
CA LEU A 146 23.30 -19.76 26.89
C LEU A 146 23.06 -19.55 28.39
N LYS A 147 24.11 -19.28 29.17
CA LYS A 147 24.04 -19.19 30.64
C LYS A 147 24.12 -17.75 31.16
N LYS A 148 23.82 -16.78 30.30
CA LYS A 148 23.76 -15.36 30.69
C LYS A 148 22.43 -14.76 30.25
N PRO A 149 21.91 -13.77 31.01
CA PRO A 149 20.77 -13.00 30.54
C PRO A 149 21.14 -12.24 29.26
N LEU A 150 20.17 -12.10 28.35
CA LEU A 150 20.30 -11.32 27.12
C LEU A 150 19.41 -10.09 27.23
N SER A 151 19.98 -8.92 26.93
CA SER A 151 19.22 -7.69 26.72
C SER A 151 19.36 -7.25 25.26
N ILE A 152 18.24 -6.92 24.63
CA ILE A 152 18.17 -6.40 23.26
C ILE A 152 17.47 -5.05 23.33
N SER A 153 18.14 -4.03 22.82
CA SER A 153 17.63 -2.66 22.79
C SER A 153 16.96 -2.39 21.45
N VAL A 154 15.68 -1.99 21.47
CA VAL A 154 14.89 -1.70 20.27
C VAL A 154 14.45 -0.23 20.32
N GLN A 155 14.82 0.54 19.30
CA GLN A 155 14.38 1.92 19.14
C GLN A 155 13.27 1.99 18.11
N THR A 156 12.17 2.62 18.46
CA THR A 156 11.00 2.76 17.59
C THR A 156 10.40 4.16 17.65
N THR A 157 9.81 4.60 16.54
CA THR A 157 8.97 5.80 16.47
C THR A 157 7.54 5.44 16.12
N ASP A 158 6.58 6.25 16.58
CA ASP A 158 5.14 6.11 16.27
C ASP A 158 4.58 4.70 16.53
N SER A 159 5.10 4.04 17.56
CA SER A 159 4.82 2.64 17.91
C SER A 159 4.22 2.56 19.32
N ALA A 160 3.24 1.69 19.49
CA ALA A 160 2.58 1.40 20.77
C ALA A 160 3.13 0.13 21.42
N ALA A 161 3.59 -0.85 20.63
CA ALA A 161 4.19 -2.08 21.14
C ALA A 161 5.27 -2.63 20.22
N VAL A 162 6.21 -3.36 20.81
CA VAL A 162 7.21 -4.18 20.12
C VAL A 162 6.89 -5.64 20.40
N HIS A 163 6.72 -6.42 19.34
CA HIS A 163 6.60 -7.87 19.41
C HIS A 163 7.92 -8.48 18.96
N TYR A 164 8.41 -9.48 19.66
CA TYR A 164 9.65 -10.16 19.28
C TYR A 164 9.45 -11.67 19.21
N PHE A 165 10.22 -12.29 18.32
CA PHE A 165 10.29 -13.74 18.13
C PHE A 165 11.75 -14.12 17.91
N ILE A 166 12.23 -15.09 18.67
CA ILE A 166 13.54 -15.71 18.48
C ILE A 166 13.31 -17.12 18.00
N SER A 167 13.90 -17.46 16.85
CA SER A 167 13.75 -18.77 16.24
C SER A 167 15.09 -19.44 15.99
N ASN A 168 15.12 -20.75 16.12
CA ASN A 168 16.29 -21.58 15.86
C ASN A 168 16.53 -21.75 14.33
N PRO A 169 17.63 -22.41 13.90
CA PRO A 169 17.88 -22.66 12.47
C PRO A 169 16.81 -23.48 11.74
N LYS A 170 15.94 -24.20 12.47
CA LYS A 170 14.81 -24.96 11.90
C LYS A 170 13.56 -24.11 11.71
N GLY A 171 13.57 -22.86 12.17
CA GLY A 171 12.44 -21.94 12.13
C GLY A 171 11.43 -22.14 13.28
N GLU A 172 11.79 -22.92 14.30
CA GLU A 172 10.96 -23.10 15.50
C GLU A 172 11.21 -21.95 16.46
N THR A 173 10.14 -21.35 17.00
CA THR A 173 10.24 -20.23 17.93
C THR A 173 10.64 -20.72 19.33
N SER A 174 11.81 -20.29 19.80
CA SER A 174 12.36 -20.61 21.12
C SER A 174 11.97 -19.58 22.19
N ALA A 175 11.74 -18.31 21.80
CA ALA A 175 11.25 -17.28 22.72
C ALA A 175 10.40 -16.25 21.97
N SER A 176 9.40 -15.68 22.63
CA SER A 176 8.57 -14.62 22.06
C SER A 176 7.87 -13.80 23.14
N GLY A 177 7.57 -12.55 22.86
CA GLY A 177 6.83 -11.70 23.79
C GLY A 177 6.39 -10.38 23.17
N ILE A 178 5.68 -9.60 23.98
CA ILE A 178 5.18 -8.27 23.64
C ILE A 178 5.61 -7.32 24.75
N ILE A 179 6.24 -6.21 24.37
CA ILE A 179 6.63 -5.14 25.28
C ILE A 179 5.98 -3.83 24.83
N PRO A 180 5.51 -2.98 25.77
CA PRO A 180 5.03 -1.66 25.41
C PRO A 180 6.16 -0.81 24.83
N ALA A 181 5.85 -0.03 23.80
CA ALA A 181 6.79 0.90 23.19
C ALA A 181 6.47 2.33 23.66
N ASP A 182 7.43 3.00 24.31
CA ASP A 182 7.27 4.38 24.76
C ASP A 182 8.11 5.35 23.89
N ASN A 183 7.90 5.25 22.57
CA ASN A 183 8.39 6.17 21.53
C ASN A 183 9.89 6.58 21.55
N ASN A 184 10.79 5.78 22.13
CA ASN A 184 12.24 6.03 22.05
C ASN A 184 13.06 4.74 22.22
N LEU A 185 12.87 4.01 23.31
CA LEU A 185 13.67 2.85 23.65
C LEU A 185 12.82 1.80 24.37
N SER A 186 12.87 0.57 23.89
CA SER A 186 12.23 -0.60 24.48
C SER A 186 13.25 -1.70 24.64
N GLU A 187 13.27 -2.33 25.81
CA GLU A 187 14.25 -3.37 26.13
C GLU A 187 13.56 -4.73 26.18
N ILE A 188 14.04 -5.66 25.36
CA ILE A 188 13.68 -7.08 25.43
C ILE A 188 14.71 -7.74 26.35
N VAL A 189 14.25 -8.24 27.50
CA VAL A 189 15.09 -8.92 28.48
C VAL A 189 14.72 -10.39 28.52
N LEU A 190 15.68 -11.26 28.21
CA LEU A 190 15.58 -12.71 28.44
C LEU A 190 16.41 -13.07 29.66
N THR A 191 15.76 -13.73 30.61
CA THR A 191 16.41 -14.29 31.80
C THR A 191 17.32 -15.45 31.42
N GLU A 192 18.24 -15.83 32.32
CA GLU A 192 19.12 -17.00 32.13
C GLU A 192 18.32 -18.29 31.85
N ALA A 193 17.15 -18.44 32.48
CA ALA A 193 16.27 -19.59 32.27
C ALA A 193 15.67 -19.63 30.86
N GLU A 194 15.45 -18.47 30.24
CA GLU A 194 14.93 -18.35 28.86
C GLU A 194 16.07 -18.46 27.84
N THR A 195 17.23 -17.85 28.10
CA THR A 195 18.39 -17.97 27.20
C THR A 195 18.93 -19.41 27.16
N SER A 196 18.82 -20.16 28.27
CA SER A 196 19.15 -21.59 28.32
C SER A 196 18.26 -22.48 27.45
N GLN A 197 17.11 -21.98 26.98
CA GLN A 197 16.21 -22.70 26.08
C GLN A 197 16.49 -22.42 24.60
N LEU A 198 17.42 -21.52 24.29
CA LEU A 198 17.85 -21.27 22.92
C LEU A 198 18.70 -22.44 22.40
N ASP A 199 18.63 -22.72 21.11
CA ASP A 199 19.47 -23.74 20.49
C ASP A 199 20.86 -23.18 20.18
N VAL A 200 21.90 -23.98 20.42
CA VAL A 200 23.27 -23.63 20.00
C VAL A 200 23.34 -23.50 18.48
N GLY A 201 23.94 -22.41 18.00
CA GLY A 201 24.08 -22.11 16.58
C GLY A 201 23.38 -20.82 16.16
N ALA A 202 23.07 -20.68 14.87
CA ALA A 202 22.53 -19.46 14.30
C ALA A 202 21.03 -19.30 14.63
N ASN A 203 20.72 -18.35 15.50
CA ASN A 203 19.35 -17.98 15.83
C ASN A 203 18.95 -16.72 15.08
N THR A 204 17.65 -16.53 14.90
CA THR A 204 17.08 -15.36 14.22
C THR A 204 16.21 -14.60 15.19
N LEU A 205 16.46 -13.30 15.34
CA LEU A 205 15.58 -12.36 16.00
C LEU A 205 14.72 -11.68 14.95
N LYS A 206 13.40 -11.75 15.13
CA LYS A 206 12.41 -11.00 14.36
C LYS A 206 11.64 -10.07 15.28
N VAL A 207 11.60 -8.80 14.94
CA VAL A 207 10.97 -7.72 15.70
C VAL A 207 9.89 -7.07 14.85
N PHE A 208 8.72 -6.85 15.45
CA PHE A 208 7.62 -6.10 14.84
C PHE A 208 7.28 -4.90 15.71
N ALA A 209 7.25 -3.71 15.12
CA ALA A 209 6.72 -2.52 15.77
C ALA A 209 5.28 -2.28 15.30
N SER A 210 4.34 -2.22 16.25
CA SER A 210 2.90 -2.03 15.98
C SER A 210 2.40 -0.70 16.54
N SER A 211 1.29 -0.20 16.01
CA SER A 211 0.67 1.07 16.40
C SER A 211 -0.84 0.92 16.51
N ASP A 212 -1.46 1.65 17.43
CA ASP A 212 -2.92 1.73 17.56
C ASP A 212 -3.56 2.58 16.44
N GLU A 213 -2.77 3.39 15.73
CA GLU A 213 -3.24 4.24 14.65
C GLU A 213 -3.32 3.51 13.30
N VAL A 214 -2.47 2.50 13.07
CA VAL A 214 -2.32 1.86 11.76
C VAL A 214 -2.12 0.34 11.89
N LEU A 215 -2.89 -0.42 11.12
CA LEU A 215 -2.80 -1.89 11.04
C LEU A 215 -1.67 -2.40 10.13
N ARG A 216 -0.54 -1.69 10.09
CA ARG A 216 0.64 -2.09 9.31
C ARG A 216 1.87 -1.96 10.21
N PRO A 217 2.40 -3.08 10.73
CA PRO A 217 3.63 -3.03 11.51
C PRO A 217 4.85 -2.79 10.63
N ASP A 218 5.91 -2.29 11.24
CA ASP A 218 7.26 -2.34 10.67
C ASP A 218 7.99 -3.58 11.18
N VAL A 219 8.91 -4.11 10.37
CA VAL A 219 9.55 -5.40 10.62
C VAL A 219 11.06 -5.27 10.51
N TYR A 220 11.75 -5.81 11.50
CA TYR A 220 13.20 -5.95 11.51
C TYR A 220 13.57 -7.41 11.76
N GLU A 221 14.59 -7.90 11.07
CA GLU A 221 15.07 -9.28 11.20
C GLU A 221 16.59 -9.29 11.16
N THR A 222 17.21 -10.00 12.11
CA THR A 222 18.66 -10.19 12.18
C THR A 222 18.98 -11.56 12.74
N SER A 223 20.20 -12.05 12.52
CA SER A 223 20.68 -13.32 13.04
C SER A 223 21.83 -13.12 14.02
N PHE A 224 21.90 -13.98 15.04
CA PHE A 224 22.95 -13.97 16.05
C PHE A 224 23.35 -15.40 16.40
N LEU A 225 24.57 -15.59 16.90
CA LEU A 225 25.10 -16.91 17.24
C LEU A 225 24.91 -17.18 18.73
N VAL A 226 24.31 -18.31 19.07
CA VAL A 226 24.21 -18.80 20.45
C VAL A 226 25.27 -19.86 20.69
N VAL A 227 26.04 -19.73 21.77
CA VAL A 227 27.15 -20.63 22.12
C VAL A 227 27.13 -20.98 23.61
N GLU A 228 27.82 -22.06 23.98
CA GLU A 228 27.98 -22.48 25.37
C GLU A 228 29.38 -22.06 25.89
N GLY A 229 29.44 -21.03 26.75
CA GLY A 229 30.65 -20.69 27.51
C GLY A 229 31.76 -19.90 26.76
N GLN A 230 31.46 -19.29 25.61
CA GLN A 230 32.35 -18.33 24.93
C GLN A 230 31.54 -17.08 24.56
N THR A 231 32.07 -15.86 24.74
CA THR A 231 31.34 -14.61 24.43
C THR A 231 31.91 -13.86 23.24
N GLU A 232 32.97 -14.39 22.63
CA GLU A 232 33.65 -13.76 21.50
C GLU A 232 33.71 -14.75 20.34
N LEU A 233 33.58 -14.24 19.12
CA LEU A 233 33.81 -15.05 17.93
C LEU A 233 35.24 -15.61 17.96
N PRO A 234 35.46 -16.87 17.58
CA PRO A 234 36.80 -17.43 17.52
C PRO A 234 37.64 -16.58 16.56
N THR A 235 38.69 -15.93 17.08
CA THR A 235 39.66 -15.23 16.25
C THR A 235 40.48 -16.31 15.55
N VAL A 236 40.18 -16.56 14.28
CA VAL A 236 41.07 -17.38 13.45
C VAL A 236 42.38 -16.60 13.34
N PRO A 237 43.53 -17.11 13.81
CA PRO A 237 44.80 -16.47 13.50
C PRO A 237 44.93 -16.51 11.99
N ILE A 238 44.80 -15.34 11.36
CA ILE A 238 45.18 -15.16 9.97
C ILE A 238 46.67 -15.47 9.98
N SER A 239 47.06 -16.66 9.52
CA SER A 239 48.45 -16.89 9.17
C SER A 239 48.77 -15.83 8.13
N GLU A 240 49.71 -14.93 8.44
CA GLU A 240 50.35 -14.12 7.41
C GLU A 240 50.76 -15.09 6.31
N ILE A 241 50.05 -15.04 5.20
CA ILE A 241 50.55 -15.62 3.98
C ILE A 241 51.82 -14.79 3.73
N GLU A 242 52.98 -15.38 4.00
CA GLU A 242 54.25 -14.92 3.44
C GLU A 242 54.12 -15.03 1.92
N ALA A 243 53.44 -14.05 1.33
CA ALA A 243 53.50 -13.75 -0.07
C ALA A 243 54.89 -13.14 -0.28
N SER A 244 55.91 -13.98 -0.26
CA SER A 244 57.16 -13.71 -0.97
C SER A 244 56.83 -13.73 -2.46
N SER A 245 56.24 -12.65 -2.95
CA SER A 245 56.39 -12.35 -4.36
C SER A 245 57.86 -11.96 -4.51
N GLU A 246 58.69 -12.87 -5.04
CA GLU A 246 59.87 -12.45 -5.78
C GLU A 246 59.35 -11.49 -6.86
N GLY A 247 59.44 -10.19 -6.58
CA GLY A 247 59.14 -9.16 -7.53
C GLY A 247 60.14 -9.26 -8.65
N THR A 248 59.86 -10.07 -9.67
CA THR A 248 60.55 -9.97 -10.94
C THR A 248 60.19 -8.62 -11.52
N SER A 249 61.01 -7.62 -11.19
CA SER A 249 60.97 -6.28 -11.72
C SER A 249 61.11 -6.36 -13.24
N HIS A 250 59.97 -6.43 -13.94
CA HIS A 250 59.92 -6.36 -15.40
C HIS A 250 60.27 -4.95 -15.92
N THR A 251 60.67 -4.04 -15.04
CA THR A 251 61.14 -2.68 -15.35
C THR A 251 62.22 -2.68 -16.44
N GLY A 252 63.16 -3.63 -16.39
CA GLY A 252 64.20 -3.75 -17.43
C GLY A 252 63.65 -4.14 -18.81
N VAL A 253 62.66 -5.04 -18.85
CA VAL A 253 62.02 -5.49 -20.09
C VAL A 253 61.12 -4.38 -20.67
N VAL A 254 60.39 -3.67 -19.81
CA VAL A 254 59.54 -2.53 -20.21
C VAL A 254 60.39 -1.39 -20.78
N LEU A 255 61.53 -1.07 -20.15
CA LEU A 255 62.46 -0.05 -20.67
C LEU A 255 63.09 -0.46 -22.00
N ALA A 256 63.41 -1.74 -22.20
CA ALA A 256 63.94 -2.24 -23.46
C ALA A 256 62.92 -2.13 -24.61
N ILE A 257 61.64 -2.44 -24.34
CA ILE A 257 60.55 -2.30 -25.32
C ILE A 257 60.36 -0.83 -25.71
N ILE A 258 60.32 0.09 -24.72
CA ILE A 258 60.20 1.53 -24.97
C ILE A 258 61.40 2.04 -25.79
N GLY A 259 62.62 1.60 -25.46
CA GLY A 259 63.83 1.94 -26.21
C GLY A 259 63.77 1.50 -27.67
N ALA A 260 63.31 0.28 -27.94
CA ALA A 260 63.18 -0.25 -29.30
C ALA A 260 62.16 0.55 -30.15
N ILE A 261 61.05 0.98 -29.54
CA ILE A 261 60.04 1.81 -30.22
C ILE A 261 60.63 3.17 -30.60
N ILE A 262 61.36 3.82 -29.69
CA ILE A 262 62.00 5.12 -29.95
C ILE A 262 63.03 5.00 -31.09
N VAL A 263 63.87 3.96 -31.07
CA VAL A 263 64.83 3.71 -32.15
C VAL A 263 64.13 3.46 -33.48
N GLY A 264 63.03 2.69 -33.48
CA GLY A 264 62.20 2.46 -34.66
C GLY A 264 61.65 3.75 -35.25
N ILE A 265 61.15 4.67 -34.41
CA ILE A 265 60.64 5.98 -34.83
C ILE A 265 61.77 6.84 -35.42
N ILE A 266 62.95 6.87 -34.79
CA ILE A 266 64.11 7.64 -35.29
C ILE A 266 64.57 7.10 -36.66
N VAL A 267 64.63 5.78 -36.82
CA VAL A 267 65.00 5.13 -38.09
C VAL A 267 63.96 5.44 -39.17
N TYR A 268 62.67 5.40 -38.83
CA TYR A 268 61.59 5.74 -39.76
C TYR A 268 61.66 7.19 -40.24
N ILE A 269 61.86 8.14 -39.33
CA ILE A 269 62.01 9.57 -39.67
C ILE A 269 63.23 9.78 -40.56
N ARG A 270 64.38 9.19 -40.22
CA ARG A 270 65.61 9.26 -41.05
C ARG A 270 65.44 8.65 -42.44
N ARG A 271 64.60 7.62 -42.59
CA ARG A 271 64.32 6.99 -43.89
C ARG A 271 63.43 7.89 -44.75
N LYS A 272 62.44 8.55 -44.14
CA LYS A 272 61.54 9.50 -44.81
C LYS A 272 62.26 10.76 -45.33
N GLU A 273 63.29 11.24 -44.65
CA GLU A 273 64.08 12.39 -45.14
C GLU A 273 64.97 12.08 -46.35
N LYS A 274 65.28 10.81 -46.61
CA LYS A 274 66.05 10.39 -47.80
C LYS A 274 65.18 10.21 -49.05
N GLU A 275 63.86 10.24 -48.92
CA GLU A 275 62.90 10.08 -50.02
C GLU A 275 62.23 11.41 -50.42
N LYS A 276 63.02 12.48 -50.56
CA LYS A 276 62.61 13.66 -51.36
C LYS A 276 63.05 13.46 -52.81
N PRO A 277 62.13 13.32 -53.79
CA PRO A 277 62.49 13.15 -55.20
C PRO A 277 63.01 14.46 -55.82
N ARG A 278 64.12 14.35 -56.57
CA ARG A 278 64.65 15.40 -57.45
C ARG A 278 63.74 15.53 -58.68
N PHE A 279 63.18 16.72 -58.91
CA PHE A 279 62.56 17.06 -60.20
C PHE A 279 63.65 17.26 -61.26
N PHE A 280 63.56 16.52 -62.37
CA PHE A 280 64.34 16.75 -63.59
C PHE A 280 63.38 17.01 -64.76
N SER A 281 63.75 18.00 -65.57
CA SER A 281 63.07 18.46 -66.78
C SER A 281 63.17 17.45 -67.93
N GLY A 282 62.17 17.43 -68.82
CA GLY A 282 62.23 16.72 -70.10
C GLY A 282 61.56 17.52 -71.20
N ASN A 283 62.37 18.23 -71.99
CA ASN A 283 62.02 18.79 -73.29
C ASN A 283 62.05 17.68 -74.35
N LYS A 284 60.98 17.56 -75.15
CA LYS A 284 61.03 17.38 -76.60
C LYS A 284 59.66 17.66 -77.20
#